data_AF-A0A7M7NYA1-F1
#
_entry.id   AF-A0A7M7NYA1-F1
#
_cell.length_a   1.000
_cell.length_b   1.000
_cell.length_c   1.000
_cell.angle_alpha   90.00
_cell.angle_beta   90.00
_cell.angle_gamma   90.00
#
_symmetry.space_group_name_H-M   'P 1'
#
loop_
_entity.id
_entity.type
_entity.pdbx_description
1 polymer ?
#
loop_
_entity_poly.entity_id
_entity_poly.type
_entity_poly.pdbx_seq_one_letter_code
_entity_poly.pdbx_strand_id
1 'polypeptide(L)'
;MPAKSNLIRDEDDRAANIDKFLAVLKDKEQVKSAMQLPKQERDKVFSKFRKEGIYRVNRERIKDDNPIYEREKLPKSGNDDNLKMCSNCKGFYSSHFFWHHRKVCQGDICTPSEGVPVNLMEGKDPVYQKHPDFVPDILSRFQNDDVGNTCRTDKVIVNVGHRLWTKHRSKKDKKLEVRKSVMADMRRLATLYTEFKKKHEVHGTADLTMGHAGDMFSREHFESLTEVIQMLTYGETEGKLKSGLKLCLYFVLKKASKITKASFLVSRLDEDASEIDKFIEILDLNQNLIFGNAHYKIQKNRQVRLRKPAELPLEADIHSKESHRNHL
;
A
#
# COMPACT_ATOMS: atom_id res chain seq x y z
N MET A 1 -44.02 26.40 -11.66
CA MET A 1 -44.18 25.68 -10.38
C MET A 1 -43.69 24.25 -10.57
N PRO A 2 -42.63 23.82 -9.85
CA PRO A 2 -41.97 22.53 -10.04
C PRO A 2 -42.44 21.47 -9.03
N ALA A 3 -41.96 20.24 -9.24
CA ALA A 3 -41.74 19.18 -8.26
C ALA A 3 -42.94 18.40 -7.72
N LYS A 4 -43.37 17.34 -8.43
CA LYS A 4 -44.06 16.19 -7.82
C LYS A 4 -43.65 14.79 -8.32
N SER A 5 -42.74 14.63 -9.28
CA SER A 5 -42.48 13.31 -9.88
C SER A 5 -41.20 12.57 -9.43
N ASN A 6 -40.35 13.15 -8.57
CA ASN A 6 -39.08 12.52 -8.17
C ASN A 6 -39.05 11.90 -6.76
N LEU A 7 -40.15 11.93 -6.01
CA LEU A 7 -40.19 11.37 -4.65
C LEU A 7 -40.64 9.91 -4.59
N ILE A 8 -41.25 9.38 -5.66
CA ILE A 8 -41.82 8.02 -5.66
C ILE A 8 -40.77 6.97 -6.09
N ARG A 9 -39.82 7.31 -6.97
CA ARG A 9 -38.75 6.38 -7.39
C ARG A 9 -37.73 6.06 -6.29
N ASP A 10 -37.50 6.96 -5.35
CA ASP A 10 -36.51 6.76 -4.27
C ASP A 10 -37.02 5.86 -3.13
N GLU A 11 -38.34 5.67 -2.96
CA GLU A 11 -38.88 4.79 -1.92
C GLU A 11 -38.98 3.33 -2.37
N ASP A 12 -39.37 3.08 -3.62
CA ASP A 12 -39.46 1.72 -4.19
C ASP A 12 -38.07 1.07 -4.39
N ASP A 13 -37.08 1.84 -4.84
CA ASP A 13 -35.69 1.36 -4.96
C ASP A 13 -35.05 1.08 -3.58
N ARG A 14 -35.50 1.76 -2.51
CA ARG A 14 -35.06 1.48 -1.14
C ARG A 14 -35.70 0.21 -0.60
N ALA A 15 -36.99 -0.02 -0.84
CA ALA A 15 -37.69 -1.23 -0.40
C ALA A 15 -37.13 -2.49 -1.08
N ALA A 16 -36.90 -2.46 -2.39
CA ALA A 16 -36.35 -3.58 -3.15
C ALA A 16 -34.92 -3.97 -2.71
N ASN A 17 -34.11 -2.98 -2.32
CA ASN A 17 -32.75 -3.22 -1.82
C ASN A 17 -32.74 -3.68 -0.34
N ILE A 18 -33.75 -3.28 0.45
CA ILE A 18 -33.92 -3.73 1.83
C ILE A 18 -34.26 -5.24 1.88
N ASP A 19 -35.16 -5.72 1.03
CA ASP A 19 -35.57 -7.13 1.01
C ASP A 19 -34.43 -8.07 0.57
N LYS A 20 -33.60 -7.65 -0.39
CA LYS A 20 -32.45 -8.43 -0.88
C LYS A 20 -31.43 -8.74 0.23
N PHE A 21 -31.18 -7.82 1.16
CA PHE A 21 -30.18 -8.00 2.22
C PHE A 21 -30.75 -8.49 3.55
N LEU A 22 -32.03 -8.21 3.85
CA LEU A 22 -32.71 -8.79 5.01
C LEU A 22 -32.90 -10.32 4.86
N ALA A 23 -33.10 -10.82 3.64
CA ALA A 23 -33.22 -12.26 3.38
C ALA A 23 -31.98 -13.09 3.78
N VAL A 24 -30.79 -12.46 3.83
CA VAL A 24 -29.52 -13.11 4.21
C VAL A 24 -29.39 -13.27 5.73
N LEU A 25 -30.04 -12.39 6.51
CA LEU A 25 -30.10 -12.42 7.97
C LEU A 25 -31.30 -13.25 8.41
N LYS A 26 -31.14 -14.56 8.47
CA LYS A 26 -32.17 -15.57 8.84
C LYS A 26 -32.78 -15.41 10.26
N ASP A 27 -32.55 -14.31 10.97
CA ASP A 27 -33.02 -14.14 12.34
C ASP A 27 -34.34 -13.35 12.40
N LYS A 28 -35.44 -14.06 12.09
CA LYS A 28 -36.80 -13.50 11.99
C LYS A 28 -37.25 -12.80 13.28
N GLU A 29 -36.70 -13.16 14.43
CA GLU A 29 -37.01 -12.57 15.73
C GLU A 29 -36.42 -11.17 15.88
N GLN A 30 -35.15 -10.97 15.49
CA GLN A 30 -34.50 -9.65 15.58
C GLN A 30 -35.17 -8.60 14.68
N VAL A 31 -35.66 -9.01 13.50
CA VAL A 31 -36.39 -8.14 12.58
C VAL A 31 -37.75 -7.74 13.16
N LYS A 32 -38.48 -8.69 13.77
CA LYS A 32 -39.75 -8.40 14.44
C LYS A 32 -39.56 -7.43 15.62
N SER A 33 -38.54 -7.64 16.45
CA SER A 33 -38.23 -6.73 17.56
C SER A 33 -37.83 -5.33 17.06
N ALA A 34 -37.07 -5.24 15.96
CA ALA A 34 -36.70 -3.95 15.37
C ALA A 34 -37.90 -3.17 14.80
N MET A 35 -38.92 -3.88 14.28
CA MET A 35 -40.14 -3.25 13.75
C MET A 35 -40.97 -2.54 14.83
N GLN A 36 -40.85 -2.98 16.09
CA GLN A 36 -41.55 -2.38 17.23
C GLN A 36 -40.91 -1.06 17.70
N LEU A 37 -39.72 -0.71 17.21
CA LEU A 37 -39.01 0.51 17.60
C LEU A 37 -39.58 1.76 16.89
N PRO A 38 -39.47 2.95 17.53
CA PRO A 38 -39.73 4.23 16.88
C PRO A 38 -38.90 4.41 15.61
N LYS A 39 -39.44 5.15 14.63
CA LYS A 39 -38.86 5.28 13.28
C LYS A 39 -37.34 5.55 13.28
N GLN A 40 -36.86 6.49 14.10
CA GLN A 40 -35.44 6.84 14.14
C GLN A 40 -34.53 5.71 14.66
N GLU A 41 -34.99 4.94 15.65
CA GLU A 41 -34.23 3.82 16.22
C GLU A 41 -34.29 2.61 15.30
N ARG A 42 -35.46 2.35 14.73
CA ARG A 42 -35.67 1.34 13.70
C ARG A 42 -34.71 1.58 12.52
N ASP A 43 -34.64 2.79 11.99
CA ASP A 43 -33.74 3.11 10.86
C ASP A 43 -32.26 2.83 11.18
N LYS A 44 -31.82 3.09 12.43
CA LYS A 44 -30.46 2.76 12.89
C LYS A 44 -30.23 1.24 12.93
N VAL A 45 -31.18 0.47 13.46
CA VAL A 45 -31.09 -0.99 13.55
C VAL A 45 -31.07 -1.61 12.15
N PHE A 46 -31.98 -1.19 11.27
CA PHE A 46 -32.01 -1.67 9.88
C PHE A 46 -30.77 -1.25 9.08
N SER A 47 -30.14 -0.11 9.38
CA SER A 47 -28.84 0.23 8.78
C SER A 47 -27.73 -0.71 9.23
N LYS A 48 -27.72 -1.17 10.49
CA LYS A 48 -26.77 -2.19 10.95
C LYS A 48 -26.99 -3.52 10.23
N PHE A 49 -28.25 -3.97 10.14
CA PHE A 49 -28.61 -5.20 9.41
C PHE A 49 -28.16 -5.15 7.95
N ARG A 50 -28.42 -4.05 7.24
CA ARG A 50 -27.95 -3.89 5.85
C ARG A 50 -26.43 -4.02 5.73
N LYS A 51 -25.67 -3.34 6.59
CA LYS A 51 -24.20 -3.41 6.58
C LYS A 51 -23.68 -4.81 6.87
N GLU A 52 -24.32 -5.52 7.79
CA GLU A 52 -23.96 -6.91 8.11
C GLU A 52 -24.27 -7.88 6.97
N GLY A 53 -25.43 -7.73 6.32
CA GLY A 53 -25.79 -8.48 5.12
C GLY A 53 -24.79 -8.25 3.98
N ILE A 54 -24.48 -6.97 3.68
CA ILE A 54 -23.46 -6.60 2.69
C ILE A 54 -22.10 -7.18 3.05
N TYR A 55 -21.69 -7.12 4.32
CA TYR A 55 -20.44 -7.70 4.80
C TYR A 55 -20.35 -9.20 4.53
N ARG A 56 -21.41 -9.96 4.82
CA ARG A 56 -21.45 -11.41 4.54
C ARG A 56 -21.34 -11.72 3.06
N VAL A 57 -22.12 -11.03 2.23
CA VAL A 57 -22.10 -11.21 0.76
C VAL A 57 -20.72 -10.87 0.19
N ASN A 58 -20.16 -9.72 0.58
CA ASN A 58 -18.84 -9.30 0.11
C ASN A 58 -17.76 -10.27 0.56
N ARG A 59 -17.85 -10.79 1.79
CA ARG A 59 -16.90 -11.78 2.31
C ARG A 59 -16.87 -13.06 1.47
N GLU A 60 -18.02 -13.52 1.01
CA GLU A 60 -18.08 -14.68 0.11
C GLU A 60 -17.49 -14.35 -1.27
N ARG A 61 -17.82 -13.19 -1.82
CA ARG A 61 -17.32 -12.73 -3.13
C ARG A 61 -15.82 -12.46 -3.18
N ILE A 62 -15.15 -12.17 -2.07
CA ILE A 62 -13.67 -11.99 -2.04
C ILE A 62 -12.92 -13.16 -2.71
N LYS A 63 -13.53 -14.36 -2.75
CA LYS A 63 -12.93 -15.56 -3.34
C LYS A 63 -12.93 -15.59 -4.87
N ASP A 64 -13.65 -14.68 -5.52
CA ASP A 64 -13.81 -14.65 -6.98
C ASP A 64 -12.60 -13.96 -7.64
N ASP A 65 -12.25 -14.34 -8.87
CA ASP A 65 -11.09 -13.77 -9.60
C ASP A 65 -11.25 -12.28 -9.95
N ASN A 66 -12.51 -11.79 -10.03
CA ASN A 66 -12.82 -10.38 -10.22
C ASN A 66 -14.09 -9.98 -9.44
N PRO A 67 -13.98 -9.76 -8.13
CA PRO A 67 -15.13 -9.66 -7.26
C PRO A 67 -15.80 -8.28 -7.34
N ILE A 68 -17.09 -8.26 -7.68
CA ILE A 68 -17.92 -7.05 -7.60
C ILE A 68 -18.54 -6.96 -6.21
N TYR A 69 -18.07 -5.99 -5.42
CA TYR A 69 -18.52 -5.80 -4.04
C TYR A 69 -19.81 -4.99 -3.94
N GLU A 70 -20.76 -5.48 -3.15
CA GLU A 70 -21.98 -4.77 -2.77
C GLU A 70 -21.66 -3.61 -1.82
N ARG A 71 -22.47 -2.55 -1.88
CA ARG A 71 -22.38 -1.40 -0.98
C ARG A 71 -23.70 -0.67 -0.88
N GLU A 72 -23.91 0.08 0.21
CA GLU A 72 -25.17 0.79 0.45
C GLU A 72 -25.46 1.88 -0.61
N LYS A 73 -24.42 2.42 -1.27
CA LYS A 73 -24.56 3.47 -2.29
C LYS A 73 -23.74 3.12 -3.52
N LEU A 74 -24.41 2.86 -4.63
CA LEU A 74 -23.77 2.63 -5.93
C LEU A 74 -22.98 3.87 -6.40
N PRO A 75 -21.89 3.68 -7.16
CA PRO A 75 -21.16 4.81 -7.74
C PRO A 75 -22.07 5.57 -8.69
N LYS A 76 -22.00 6.90 -8.67
CA LYS A 76 -22.71 7.72 -9.66
C LYS A 76 -22.17 7.57 -11.08
N SER A 77 -20.92 7.13 -11.25
CA SER A 77 -20.22 7.16 -12.54
C SER A 77 -19.81 5.80 -13.10
N GLY A 78 -20.41 4.68 -12.66
CA GLY A 78 -20.11 3.34 -13.20
C GLY A 78 -18.70 2.79 -12.93
N ASN A 79 -17.73 3.65 -12.57
CA ASN A 79 -16.42 3.24 -12.11
C ASN A 79 -16.52 2.63 -10.71
N ASP A 80 -15.93 1.46 -10.55
CA ASP A 80 -15.83 0.80 -9.25
C ASP A 80 -14.83 1.56 -8.38
N ASP A 81 -15.34 2.53 -7.63
CA ASP A 81 -14.56 3.28 -6.65
C ASP A 81 -13.93 2.32 -5.64
N ASN A 82 -12.62 2.42 -5.45
CA ASN A 82 -11.84 1.72 -4.43
C ASN A 82 -12.58 1.67 -3.09
N LEU A 83 -13.12 0.51 -2.75
CA LEU A 83 -13.91 0.31 -1.55
C LEU A 83 -13.01 0.11 -0.33
N LYS A 84 -13.40 0.77 0.76
CA LYS A 84 -12.84 0.59 2.10
C LYS A 84 -13.93 0.12 3.04
N MET A 85 -13.63 -0.88 3.84
CA MET A 85 -14.47 -1.26 4.96
C MET A 85 -14.08 -0.48 6.19
N CYS A 86 -15.06 0.06 6.90
CA CYS A 86 -14.86 0.68 8.21
C CYS A 86 -14.70 -0.40 9.28
N SER A 87 -13.61 -0.38 10.06
CA SER A 87 -13.42 -1.33 11.17
C SER A 87 -14.48 -1.21 12.26
N ASN A 88 -15.06 -0.03 12.50
CA ASN A 88 -16.09 0.17 13.54
C ASN A 88 -17.47 -0.37 13.11
N CYS A 89 -18.00 0.08 11.97
CA CYS A 89 -19.36 -0.27 11.56
C CYS A 89 -19.45 -1.37 10.51
N LYS A 90 -18.31 -1.92 10.05
CA LYS A 90 -18.19 -2.92 8.96
C LYS A 90 -18.86 -2.49 7.64
N GLY A 91 -19.21 -1.21 7.51
CA GLY A 91 -19.79 -0.65 6.28
C GLY A 91 -18.73 -0.44 5.20
N PHE A 92 -19.17 -0.58 3.95
CA PHE A 92 -18.32 -0.45 2.76
C PHE A 92 -18.56 0.91 2.11
N TYR A 93 -17.49 1.68 1.96
CA TYR A 93 -17.53 3.05 1.47
C TYR A 93 -16.49 3.27 0.38
N SER A 94 -16.80 4.12 -0.59
CA SER A 94 -15.79 4.63 -1.51
C SER A 94 -14.66 5.33 -0.73
N SER A 95 -13.42 5.09 -1.15
CA SER A 95 -12.23 5.68 -0.54
C SER A 95 -12.30 7.20 -0.46
N HIS A 96 -12.93 7.86 -1.44
CA HIS A 96 -13.08 9.31 -1.49
C HIS A 96 -13.98 9.84 -0.37
N PHE A 97 -15.07 9.12 -0.07
CA PHE A 97 -16.04 9.49 0.96
C PHE A 97 -15.72 8.89 2.34
N PHE A 98 -14.74 8.00 2.44
CA PHE A 98 -14.39 7.32 3.68
C PHE A 98 -14.00 8.30 4.80
N TRP A 99 -13.30 9.40 4.47
CA TRP A 99 -12.96 10.42 5.48
C TRP A 99 -14.20 11.09 6.09
N HIS A 100 -15.22 11.37 5.28
CA HIS A 100 -16.47 11.95 5.77
C HIS A 100 -17.22 10.94 6.64
N HIS A 101 -17.29 9.68 6.17
CA HIS A 101 -17.85 8.59 6.99
C HIS A 101 -17.12 8.48 8.33
N ARG A 102 -15.78 8.52 8.31
CA ARG A 102 -14.94 8.39 9.49
C ARG A 102 -15.30 9.43 10.57
N LYS A 103 -15.52 10.69 10.18
CA LYS A 103 -15.95 11.75 11.12
C LYS A 103 -17.29 11.44 11.78
N VAL A 104 -18.25 10.93 11.01
CA VAL A 104 -19.62 10.66 11.50
C VAL A 104 -19.68 9.36 12.30
N CYS A 105 -18.90 8.35 11.91
CA CYS A 105 -18.94 7.02 12.51
C CYS A 105 -18.15 6.89 13.82
N GLN A 106 -17.21 7.80 14.10
CA GLN A 106 -16.33 7.70 15.26
C GLN A 106 -16.92 8.31 16.54
N GLY A 107 -17.76 9.35 16.47
CA GLY A 107 -18.22 10.05 17.68
C GLY A 107 -17.06 10.45 18.62
N ASP A 108 -17.29 10.49 19.93
CA ASP A 108 -16.29 10.82 20.98
C ASP A 108 -15.30 9.68 21.31
N ILE A 109 -15.19 8.64 20.47
CA ILE A 109 -14.30 7.51 20.76
C ILE A 109 -12.86 7.87 20.39
N CYS A 110 -11.97 7.79 21.38
CA CYS A 110 -10.58 8.30 21.36
C CYS A 110 -9.62 7.56 20.41
N THR A 111 -10.07 6.53 19.67
CA THR A 111 -9.24 5.76 18.73
C THR A 111 -9.80 5.81 17.32
N PRO A 112 -9.06 6.34 16.33
CA PRO A 112 -9.56 6.44 14.97
C PRO A 112 -9.68 5.06 14.31
N SER A 113 -10.91 4.60 14.04
CA SER A 113 -11.18 3.52 13.08
C SER A 113 -10.50 3.80 11.74
N GLU A 114 -9.56 2.93 11.37
CA GLU A 114 -8.93 2.93 10.05
C GLU A 114 -9.83 2.19 9.03
N GLY A 115 -9.67 2.51 7.75
CA GLY A 115 -10.41 1.84 6.67
C GLY A 115 -9.48 0.88 5.95
N VAL A 116 -9.86 -0.38 5.86
CA VAL A 116 -9.05 -1.41 5.17
C VAL A 116 -9.62 -1.62 3.77
N PRO A 117 -8.80 -1.52 2.70
CA PRO A 117 -9.19 -1.89 1.36
C PRO A 117 -9.78 -3.30 1.30
N VAL A 118 -10.88 -3.48 0.57
CA VAL A 118 -11.63 -4.77 0.58
C VAL A 118 -10.79 -5.92 0.02
N ASN A 119 -9.92 -5.66 -0.96
CA ASN A 119 -8.98 -6.64 -1.50
C ASN A 119 -7.93 -7.16 -0.49
N LEU A 120 -7.80 -6.53 0.68
CA LEU A 120 -6.89 -6.94 1.76
C LEU A 120 -7.62 -7.69 2.90
N MET A 121 -8.93 -7.92 2.79
CA MET A 121 -9.76 -8.49 3.87
C MET A 121 -9.49 -9.97 4.15
N GLU A 122 -9.16 -10.78 3.14
CA GLU A 122 -8.85 -12.20 3.32
C GLU A 122 -7.84 -12.68 2.25
N GLY A 123 -6.64 -12.12 2.25
CA GLY A 123 -5.54 -12.79 1.56
C GLY A 123 -5.34 -14.18 2.18
N LYS A 124 -5.62 -15.26 1.42
CA LYS A 124 -5.32 -16.65 1.84
C LYS A 124 -3.82 -16.91 1.99
N ASP A 125 -2.97 -15.96 1.58
CA ASP A 125 -1.54 -16.05 1.77
C ASP A 125 -1.20 -15.96 3.27
N PRO A 126 -0.44 -16.93 3.82
CA PRO A 126 -0.02 -16.94 5.22
C PRO A 126 0.58 -15.61 5.69
N VAL A 127 1.15 -14.81 4.78
CA VAL A 127 1.73 -13.50 5.09
C VAL A 127 0.69 -12.49 5.57
N TYR A 128 -0.55 -12.50 5.05
CA TYR A 128 -1.61 -11.57 5.48
C TYR A 128 -2.24 -11.95 6.81
N GLN A 129 -2.37 -13.26 7.07
CA GLN A 129 -2.97 -13.77 8.30
C GLN A 129 -2.05 -13.68 9.53
N LYS A 130 -0.72 -13.76 9.32
CA LYS A 130 0.25 -13.77 10.42
C LYS A 130 0.47 -12.41 11.08
N HIS A 131 0.02 -11.29 10.48
CA HIS A 131 0.54 -9.95 10.83
C HIS A 131 -0.54 -8.84 10.82
N PRO A 132 -1.36 -8.74 11.88
CA PRO A 132 -2.55 -7.86 11.91
C PRO A 132 -2.24 -6.36 11.75
N ASP A 133 -1.05 -5.91 12.18
CA ASP A 133 -0.67 -4.49 12.10
C ASP A 133 -0.07 -4.10 10.74
N PHE A 134 0.50 -5.05 9.98
CA PHE A 134 1.22 -4.76 8.74
C PHE A 134 0.26 -4.30 7.62
N VAL A 135 -0.91 -4.93 7.55
CA VAL A 135 -1.95 -4.58 6.57
C VAL A 135 -2.43 -3.13 6.74
N PRO A 136 -2.94 -2.69 7.92
CA PRO A 136 -3.38 -1.31 8.10
C PRO A 136 -2.23 -0.30 8.09
N ASP A 137 -1.06 -0.62 8.64
CA ASP A 137 0.04 0.35 8.71
C ASP A 137 0.78 0.54 7.38
N ILE A 138 0.89 -0.49 6.54
CA ILE A 138 1.69 -0.46 5.30
C ILE A 138 0.82 -0.65 4.05
N LEU A 139 0.23 -1.84 3.87
CA LEU A 139 -0.40 -2.25 2.61
C LEU A 139 -1.61 -1.39 2.22
N SER A 140 -2.41 -0.99 3.21
CA SER A 140 -3.59 -0.14 3.02
C SER A 140 -3.25 1.28 2.54
N ARG A 141 -1.98 1.69 2.68
CA ARG A 141 -1.54 3.09 2.50
C ARG A 141 -0.85 3.34 1.16
N PHE A 142 -0.60 2.31 0.36
CA PHE A 142 -0.13 2.52 -1.01
C PHE A 142 -1.17 3.27 -1.84
N GLN A 143 -0.71 3.92 -2.91
CA GLN A 143 -1.59 4.48 -3.91
C GLN A 143 -2.18 3.36 -4.78
N ASN A 144 -3.25 3.66 -5.51
CA ASN A 144 -3.88 2.69 -6.42
C ASN A 144 -3.33 2.90 -7.84
N ASP A 145 -2.00 2.81 -7.93
CA ASP A 145 -1.24 2.77 -9.15
C ASP A 145 -0.67 1.36 -9.36
N ASP A 146 -0.19 1.06 -10.57
CA ASP A 146 0.34 -0.28 -10.90
C ASP A 146 1.45 -0.73 -9.94
N VAL A 147 2.31 0.22 -9.55
CA VAL A 147 3.38 -0.01 -8.56
C VAL A 147 2.80 -0.31 -7.17
N GLY A 148 1.77 0.43 -6.74
CA GLY A 148 1.10 0.21 -5.47
C GLY A 148 0.34 -1.10 -5.43
N ASN A 149 -0.26 -1.52 -6.54
CA ASN A 149 -0.91 -2.82 -6.68
C ASN A 149 0.13 -3.95 -6.62
N THR A 150 1.24 -3.82 -7.34
CA THR A 150 2.38 -4.76 -7.26
C THR A 150 2.89 -4.90 -5.83
N CYS A 151 2.99 -3.79 -5.07
CA CYS A 151 3.35 -3.82 -3.65
C CYS A 151 2.35 -4.58 -2.75
N ARG A 152 1.12 -4.79 -3.20
CA ARG A 152 0.05 -5.51 -2.46
C ARG A 152 -0.14 -6.94 -2.93
N THR A 153 0.28 -7.30 -4.13
CA THR A 153 -0.01 -8.61 -4.73
C THR A 153 1.22 -9.49 -4.86
N ASP A 154 2.40 -8.90 -5.11
CA ASP A 154 3.64 -9.65 -5.29
C ASP A 154 4.13 -10.23 -3.95
N LYS A 155 4.17 -11.56 -3.86
CA LYS A 155 4.49 -12.29 -2.63
C LYS A 155 5.88 -11.96 -2.08
N VAL A 156 6.86 -11.77 -2.97
CA VAL A 156 8.24 -11.45 -2.58
C VAL A 156 8.31 -10.03 -2.03
N ILE A 157 7.71 -9.05 -2.70
CA ILE A 157 7.70 -7.65 -2.27
C ILE A 157 6.95 -7.50 -0.94
N VAL A 158 5.80 -8.16 -0.80
CA VAL A 158 5.00 -8.16 0.44
C VAL A 158 5.80 -8.74 1.60
N ASN A 159 6.48 -9.89 1.40
CA ASN A 159 7.34 -10.51 2.40
C ASN A 159 8.56 -9.64 2.77
N VAL A 160 9.19 -8.99 1.78
CA VAL A 160 10.27 -8.01 2.01
C VAL A 160 9.77 -6.87 2.89
N GLY A 161 8.64 -6.26 2.53
CA GLY A 161 8.02 -5.19 3.32
C GLY A 161 7.73 -5.60 4.75
N HIS A 162 7.18 -6.80 4.92
CA HIS A 162 6.84 -7.36 6.22
C HIS A 162 8.08 -7.55 7.11
N ARG A 163 9.15 -8.17 6.59
CA ARG A 163 10.38 -8.39 7.36
C ARG A 163 11.06 -7.07 7.73
N LEU A 164 11.05 -6.09 6.84
CA LEU A 164 11.59 -4.76 7.12
C LEU A 164 10.79 -4.02 8.20
N TRP A 165 9.46 -4.14 8.16
CA TRP A 165 8.57 -3.59 9.19
C TRP A 165 8.80 -4.25 10.55
N THR A 166 8.85 -5.58 10.57
CA THR A 166 9.03 -6.38 11.79
C THR A 166 10.34 -6.06 12.50
N LYS A 167 11.42 -5.85 11.74
CA LYS A 167 12.73 -5.44 12.28
C LYS A 167 12.69 -4.14 13.08
N HIS A 168 11.74 -3.25 12.77
CA HIS A 168 11.72 -1.90 13.30
C HIS A 168 10.48 -1.58 14.15
N ARG A 169 9.55 -2.53 14.29
CA ARG A 169 8.30 -2.36 15.06
C ARG A 169 8.53 -2.04 16.54
N SER A 170 9.68 -2.42 17.11
CA SER A 170 10.03 -2.12 18.50
C SER A 170 10.34 -0.65 18.75
N LYS A 171 10.64 0.14 17.70
CA LYS A 171 10.98 1.56 17.80
C LYS A 171 9.72 2.42 17.73
N LYS A 172 8.99 2.51 18.86
CA LYS A 172 7.73 3.26 18.96
C LYS A 172 7.86 4.73 18.53
N ASP A 173 8.96 5.39 18.91
CA ASP A 173 9.19 6.83 18.65
C ASP A 173 9.44 7.16 17.18
N LYS A 174 9.74 6.15 16.35
CA LYS A 174 10.05 6.31 14.91
C LYS A 174 9.07 5.59 13.99
N LYS A 175 7.89 5.22 14.49
CA LYS A 175 6.88 4.45 13.72
C LYS A 175 6.60 5.08 12.35
N LEU A 176 6.48 6.42 12.30
CA LEU A 176 6.23 7.16 11.05
C LEU A 176 7.39 7.07 10.05
N GLU A 177 8.63 7.26 10.51
CA GLU A 177 9.83 7.21 9.67
C GLU A 177 10.07 5.80 9.14
N VAL A 178 9.92 4.80 10.02
CA VAL A 178 10.02 3.38 9.67
C VAL A 178 9.00 3.05 8.58
N ARG A 179 7.74 3.45 8.76
CA ARG A 179 6.68 3.23 7.78
C ARG A 179 7.03 3.84 6.43
N LYS A 180 7.44 5.12 6.41
CA LYS A 180 7.87 5.80 5.17
C LYS A 180 9.03 5.07 4.51
N SER A 181 10.01 4.61 5.28
CA SER A 181 11.16 3.86 4.78
C SER A 181 10.77 2.52 4.17
N VAL A 182 9.93 1.73 4.85
CA VAL A 182 9.47 0.42 4.37
C VAL A 182 8.68 0.60 3.07
N MET A 183 7.71 1.51 3.05
CA MET A 183 6.91 1.78 1.85
C MET A 183 7.78 2.27 0.68
N ALA A 184 8.81 3.08 0.95
CA ALA A 184 9.73 3.53 -0.09
C ALA A 184 10.58 2.38 -0.64
N ASP A 185 11.07 1.47 0.20
CA ASP A 185 11.83 0.29 -0.23
C ASP A 185 10.95 -0.67 -1.04
N MET A 186 9.71 -0.93 -0.59
CA MET A 186 8.73 -1.73 -1.34
C MET A 186 8.41 -1.13 -2.71
N ARG A 187 8.14 0.18 -2.79
CA ARG A 187 7.84 0.85 -4.07
C ARG A 187 9.03 0.82 -5.01
N ARG A 188 10.27 1.04 -4.52
CA ARG A 188 11.47 0.94 -5.36
C ARG A 188 11.63 -0.45 -5.95
N LEU A 189 11.40 -1.49 -5.14
CA LEU A 189 11.48 -2.88 -5.60
C LEU A 189 10.37 -3.19 -6.61
N ALA A 190 9.14 -2.75 -6.35
CA ALA A 190 8.01 -2.90 -7.27
C ALA A 190 8.26 -2.19 -8.60
N THR A 191 8.69 -0.92 -8.58
CA THR A 191 9.02 -0.19 -9.80
C THR A 191 10.13 -0.89 -10.59
N LEU A 192 11.19 -1.36 -9.91
CA LEU A 192 12.26 -2.11 -10.56
C LEU A 192 11.73 -3.39 -11.21
N TYR A 193 10.90 -4.16 -10.51
CA TYR A 193 10.30 -5.38 -11.02
C TYR A 193 9.38 -5.12 -12.21
N THR A 194 8.53 -4.10 -12.14
CA THR A 194 7.61 -3.75 -13.23
C THR A 194 8.37 -3.39 -14.50
N GLU A 195 9.42 -2.57 -14.40
CA GLU A 195 10.25 -2.21 -15.56
C GLU A 195 11.10 -3.39 -16.05
N PHE A 196 11.60 -4.22 -15.14
CA PHE A 196 12.30 -5.46 -15.50
C PHE A 196 11.40 -6.39 -16.30
N LYS A 197 10.16 -6.61 -15.84
CA LYS A 197 9.18 -7.45 -16.52
C LYS A 197 8.85 -6.90 -17.92
N LYS A 198 8.57 -5.60 -18.04
CA LYS A 198 8.31 -4.97 -19.35
C LYS A 198 9.48 -5.15 -20.31
N LYS A 199 10.71 -4.94 -19.84
CA LYS A 199 11.89 -5.12 -20.69
C LYS A 199 12.08 -6.59 -21.08
N HIS A 200 11.83 -7.49 -20.16
CA HIS A 200 11.92 -8.92 -20.39
C HIS A 200 10.86 -9.42 -21.39
N GLU A 201 9.64 -8.85 -21.39
CA GLU A 201 8.62 -9.15 -22.41
C GLU A 201 9.06 -8.77 -23.83
N VAL A 202 9.94 -7.77 -23.97
CA VAL A 202 10.41 -7.27 -25.28
C VAL A 202 11.73 -7.92 -25.72
N HIS A 203 12.65 -8.16 -24.79
CA HIS A 203 14.03 -8.56 -25.08
C HIS A 203 14.52 -9.77 -24.28
N GLY A 204 13.65 -10.42 -23.50
CA GLY A 204 14.02 -11.56 -22.65
C GLY A 204 14.36 -12.79 -23.48
N THR A 205 15.47 -13.44 -23.12
CA THR A 205 15.94 -14.68 -23.74
C THR A 205 15.68 -15.92 -22.89
N ALA A 206 15.34 -15.73 -21.62
CA ALA A 206 15.13 -16.76 -20.61
C ALA A 206 13.69 -16.68 -20.09
N ASP A 207 13.13 -17.73 -19.48
CA ASP A 207 11.75 -17.69 -18.98
C ASP A 207 11.67 -17.13 -17.54
N LEU A 208 10.65 -16.31 -17.26
CA LEU A 208 10.33 -15.87 -15.89
C LEU A 208 9.58 -16.98 -15.15
N THR A 209 10.34 -17.91 -14.56
CA THR A 209 9.81 -19.16 -14.01
C THR A 209 8.96 -18.97 -12.74
N MET A 210 9.23 -17.94 -11.93
CA MET A 210 8.55 -17.76 -10.65
C MET A 210 7.32 -16.84 -10.74
N GLY A 211 7.24 -15.99 -11.77
CA GLY A 211 6.13 -15.08 -12.00
C GLY A 211 5.98 -13.98 -10.94
N HIS A 212 7.07 -13.63 -10.26
CA HIS A 212 7.10 -12.63 -9.18
C HIS A 212 8.48 -12.00 -9.03
N ALA A 213 8.64 -10.98 -8.19
CA ALA A 213 9.87 -10.21 -8.04
C ALA A 213 11.14 -11.03 -7.68
N GLY A 214 10.98 -12.27 -7.22
CA GLY A 214 12.07 -13.22 -7.04
C GLY A 214 12.84 -13.56 -8.32
N ASP A 215 12.21 -13.47 -9.50
CA ASP A 215 12.88 -13.72 -10.79
C ASP A 215 14.09 -12.79 -10.99
N MET A 216 14.06 -11.57 -10.46
CA MET A 216 15.21 -10.64 -10.54
C MET A 216 16.46 -11.14 -9.80
N PHE A 217 16.36 -12.16 -8.94
CA PHE A 217 17.46 -12.64 -8.10
C PHE A 217 18.14 -13.90 -8.67
N SER A 218 18.06 -14.09 -9.98
CA SER A 218 18.82 -15.12 -10.72
C SER A 218 20.02 -14.50 -11.44
N ARG A 219 21.13 -15.24 -11.53
CA ARG A 219 22.30 -14.80 -12.31
C ARG A 219 22.01 -14.66 -13.80
N GLU A 220 21.13 -15.49 -14.33
CA GLU A 220 20.73 -15.47 -15.74
C GLU A 220 20.13 -14.12 -16.15
N HIS A 221 19.42 -13.47 -15.24
CA HIS A 221 18.77 -12.19 -15.49
C HIS A 221 19.61 -10.98 -15.09
N PHE A 222 20.86 -11.17 -14.65
CA PHE A 222 21.68 -10.11 -14.04
C PHE A 222 22.00 -8.96 -15.03
N GLU A 223 22.29 -9.29 -16.28
CA GLU A 223 22.58 -8.30 -17.32
C GLU A 223 21.34 -7.45 -17.62
N SER A 224 20.21 -8.09 -17.90
CA SER A 224 18.92 -7.42 -18.11
C SER A 224 18.54 -6.53 -16.92
N LEU A 225 18.70 -7.02 -15.69
CA LEU A 225 18.47 -6.23 -14.47
C LEU A 225 19.37 -5.00 -14.40
N THR A 226 20.65 -5.15 -14.75
CA THR A 226 21.62 -4.04 -14.74
C THR A 226 21.22 -2.94 -15.73
N GLU A 227 20.76 -3.31 -16.91
CA GLU A 227 20.29 -2.35 -17.90
C GLU A 227 19.01 -1.62 -17.44
N VAL A 228 18.09 -2.31 -16.78
CA VAL A 228 16.88 -1.68 -16.20
C VAL A 228 17.26 -0.69 -15.11
N ILE A 229 18.23 -1.03 -14.24
CA ILE A 229 18.76 -0.11 -13.24
C ILE A 229 19.35 1.14 -13.90
N GLN A 230 20.08 0.98 -15.00
CA GLN A 230 20.60 2.12 -15.74
C GLN A 230 19.46 2.97 -16.30
N MET A 231 18.51 2.38 -17.02
CA MET A 231 17.34 3.10 -17.57
C MET A 231 16.58 3.89 -16.48
N LEU A 232 16.30 3.28 -15.33
CA LEU A 232 15.60 3.96 -14.23
C LEU A 232 16.37 5.11 -13.58
N THR A 233 17.71 5.04 -13.60
CA THR A 233 18.58 5.93 -12.83
C THR A 233 19.19 7.06 -13.65
N TYR A 234 18.97 7.07 -14.96
CA TYR A 234 19.33 8.18 -15.84
C TYR A 234 18.04 8.87 -16.29
N GLY A 235 18.05 10.21 -16.36
CA GLY A 235 16.89 10.97 -16.85
C GLY A 235 16.78 10.84 -18.36
N GLU A 236 15.57 10.59 -18.87
CA GLU A 236 15.27 10.44 -20.31
C GLU A 236 15.66 11.68 -21.13
N THR A 237 15.52 12.87 -20.55
CA THR A 237 15.68 14.15 -21.27
C THR A 237 17.05 14.80 -21.13
N GLU A 238 17.79 14.55 -20.04
CA GLU A 238 19.08 15.23 -19.77
C GLU A 238 20.25 14.26 -19.52
N GLY A 239 20.02 12.93 -19.53
CA GLY A 239 21.04 11.94 -19.16
C GLY A 239 21.54 12.08 -17.71
N LYS A 240 20.85 12.89 -16.89
CA LYS A 240 21.31 13.24 -15.54
C LYS A 240 21.15 12.05 -14.60
N LEU A 241 22.27 11.57 -14.08
CA LEU A 241 22.29 10.49 -13.08
C LEU A 241 21.55 10.88 -11.79
N LYS A 242 20.50 10.11 -11.47
CA LYS A 242 19.75 10.07 -10.20
C LYS A 242 20.52 9.24 -9.17
N SER A 243 21.66 9.74 -8.71
CA SER A 243 22.59 8.99 -7.83
C SER A 243 21.94 8.49 -6.54
N GLY A 244 21.06 9.28 -5.93
CA GLY A 244 20.32 8.86 -4.74
C GLY A 244 19.45 7.62 -4.99
N LEU A 245 18.73 7.60 -6.11
CA LEU A 245 17.90 6.45 -6.49
C LEU A 245 18.78 5.23 -6.77
N LYS A 246 19.83 5.38 -7.56
CA LYS A 246 20.75 4.28 -7.93
C LYS A 246 21.36 3.63 -6.69
N LEU A 247 21.80 4.42 -5.72
CA LEU A 247 22.31 3.88 -4.46
C LEU A 247 21.22 3.22 -3.61
N CYS A 248 20.01 3.79 -3.55
CA CYS A 248 18.89 3.15 -2.86
C CYS A 248 18.54 1.78 -3.47
N LEU A 249 18.56 1.66 -4.81
CA LEU A 249 18.27 0.40 -5.49
C LEU A 249 19.27 -0.70 -5.12
N TYR A 250 20.57 -0.40 -5.05
CA TYR A 250 21.58 -1.37 -4.57
C TYR A 250 21.23 -1.93 -3.19
N PHE A 251 20.96 -1.04 -2.23
CA PHE A 251 20.64 -1.47 -0.87
C PHE A 251 19.30 -2.20 -0.78
N VAL A 252 18.30 -1.81 -1.58
CA VAL A 252 17.01 -2.51 -1.64
C VAL A 252 17.19 -3.92 -2.21
N LEU A 253 17.93 -4.07 -3.32
CA LEU A 253 18.25 -5.37 -3.92
C LEU A 253 18.94 -6.27 -2.91
N LYS A 254 20.02 -5.80 -2.27
CA LYS A 254 20.77 -6.60 -1.30
C LYS A 254 19.93 -7.04 -0.10
N LYS A 255 19.04 -6.18 0.40
CA LYS A 255 18.09 -6.56 1.48
C LYS A 255 17.06 -7.56 0.99
N ALA A 256 16.47 -7.32 -0.18
CA ALA A 256 15.43 -8.15 -0.76
C ALA A 256 15.95 -9.56 -1.05
N SER A 257 17.10 -9.69 -1.72
CA SER A 257 17.74 -10.99 -1.98
C SER A 257 17.98 -11.78 -0.69
N LYS A 258 18.52 -11.15 0.36
CA LYS A 258 18.72 -11.82 1.66
C LYS A 258 17.41 -12.29 2.31
N ILE A 259 16.34 -11.51 2.20
CA ILE A 259 15.02 -11.88 2.74
C ILE A 259 14.42 -13.04 1.93
N THR A 260 14.52 -13.00 0.60
CA THR A 260 14.04 -14.07 -0.29
C THR A 260 14.81 -15.35 -0.05
N LYS A 261 16.16 -15.30 0.03
CA LYS A 261 17.00 -16.44 0.41
C LYS A 261 16.54 -17.07 1.72
N ALA A 262 16.35 -16.26 2.76
CA ALA A 262 15.89 -16.75 4.04
C ALA A 262 14.50 -17.40 3.98
N SER A 263 13.68 -17.05 2.98
CA SER A 263 12.37 -17.67 2.77
C SER A 263 12.50 -19.01 2.05
N PHE A 264 13.39 -19.12 1.06
CA PHE A 264 13.71 -20.40 0.41
C PHE A 264 14.33 -21.42 1.36
N LEU A 265 15.28 -21.00 2.20
CA LEU A 265 15.87 -21.87 3.23
C LEU A 265 14.82 -22.39 4.23
N VAL A 266 13.88 -21.54 4.66
CA VAL A 266 12.78 -21.96 5.56
C VAL A 266 11.86 -22.96 4.87
N SER A 267 11.64 -22.79 3.56
CA SER A 267 10.84 -23.69 2.73
C SER A 267 11.59 -24.93 2.24
N ARG A 268 12.85 -25.14 2.64
CA ARG A 268 13.73 -26.24 2.19
C ARG A 268 13.98 -26.27 0.66
N LEU A 269 13.98 -25.09 0.05
CA LEU A 269 14.34 -24.88 -1.36
C LEU A 269 15.81 -24.45 -1.42
N ASP A 270 16.71 -25.39 -1.17
CA ASP A 270 18.14 -25.10 -1.02
C ASP A 270 18.82 -24.68 -2.32
N GLU A 271 18.35 -25.20 -3.46
CA GLU A 271 18.83 -24.82 -4.79
C GLU A 271 18.54 -23.36 -5.11
N ASP A 272 17.29 -22.92 -4.91
CA ASP A 272 16.89 -21.52 -5.09
C ASP A 272 17.62 -20.59 -4.13
N ALA A 273 17.84 -21.03 -2.87
CA ALA A 273 18.60 -20.26 -1.90
C ALA A 273 20.09 -20.13 -2.31
N SER A 274 20.68 -21.19 -2.87
CA SER A 274 22.04 -21.18 -3.40
C SER A 274 22.17 -20.27 -4.61
N GLU A 275 21.18 -20.25 -5.51
CA GLU A 275 21.19 -19.36 -6.66
C GLU A 275 21.16 -17.88 -6.24
N ILE A 276 20.38 -17.54 -5.22
CA ILE A 276 20.38 -16.18 -4.65
C ILE A 276 21.75 -15.83 -4.05
N ASP A 277 22.46 -16.76 -3.41
CA ASP A 277 23.80 -16.49 -2.89
C ASP A 277 24.77 -16.11 -4.01
N LYS A 278 24.76 -16.88 -5.11
CA LYS A 278 25.60 -16.58 -6.27
C LYS A 278 25.20 -15.25 -6.91
N PHE A 279 23.91 -14.92 -6.97
CA PHE A 279 23.44 -13.61 -7.42
C PHE A 279 23.97 -12.48 -6.53
N ILE A 280 23.91 -12.62 -5.19
CA ILE A 280 24.43 -11.61 -4.25
C ILE A 280 25.94 -11.43 -4.44
N GLU A 281 26.68 -12.52 -4.65
CA GLU A 281 28.11 -12.47 -4.93
C GLU A 281 28.42 -11.71 -6.22
N ILE A 282 27.72 -12.02 -7.33
CA ILE A 282 27.86 -11.27 -8.59
C ILE A 282 27.51 -9.79 -8.39
N LEU A 283 26.44 -9.48 -7.64
CA LEU A 283 26.03 -8.11 -7.35
C LEU A 283 27.11 -7.34 -6.58
N ASP A 284 27.76 -7.98 -5.61
CA ASP A 284 28.83 -7.38 -4.81
C ASP A 284 30.13 -7.21 -5.63
N LEU A 285 30.51 -8.19 -6.45
CA LEU A 285 31.65 -8.10 -7.37
C LEU A 285 31.47 -6.98 -8.40
N ASN A 286 30.25 -6.75 -8.87
CA ASN A 286 29.91 -5.71 -9.83
C ASN A 286 29.46 -4.38 -9.18
N GLN A 287 29.55 -4.25 -7.85
CA GLN A 287 29.06 -3.06 -7.15
C GLN A 287 29.70 -1.78 -7.68
N ASN A 288 31.03 -1.76 -7.85
CA ASN A 288 31.75 -0.57 -8.29
C ASN A 288 31.44 -0.24 -9.75
N LEU A 289 31.31 -1.25 -10.60
CA LEU A 289 30.98 -1.09 -12.01
C LEU A 289 29.59 -0.45 -12.18
N ILE A 290 28.59 -0.97 -11.48
CA ILE A 290 27.20 -0.55 -11.65
C ILE A 290 26.90 0.70 -10.82
N PHE A 291 27.36 0.79 -9.57
CA PHE A 291 26.95 1.80 -8.59
C PHE A 291 28.05 2.79 -8.20
N GLY A 292 29.29 2.61 -8.67
CA GLY A 292 30.43 3.46 -8.29
C GLY A 292 30.23 4.94 -8.61
N ASN A 293 29.63 5.25 -9.75
CA ASN A 293 29.33 6.63 -10.15
C ASN A 293 28.32 7.32 -9.21
N ALA A 294 27.34 6.58 -8.70
CA ALA A 294 26.38 7.07 -7.73
C ALA A 294 27.02 7.34 -6.37
N HIS A 295 27.87 6.41 -5.90
CA HIS A 295 28.67 6.58 -4.68
C HIS A 295 29.53 7.85 -4.74
N TYR A 296 30.28 8.01 -5.83
CA TYR A 296 31.13 9.19 -6.04
C TYR A 296 30.31 10.49 -6.02
N LYS A 297 29.20 10.54 -6.77
CA LYS A 297 28.35 11.75 -6.86
C LYS A 297 27.73 12.13 -5.50
N ILE A 298 27.27 11.15 -4.72
CA ILE A 298 26.73 11.40 -3.38
C ILE A 298 27.82 11.91 -2.44
N GLN A 299 29.00 11.29 -2.45
CA GLN A 299 30.11 11.73 -1.61
C GLN A 299 30.57 13.14 -1.99
N LYS A 300 30.71 13.45 -3.29
CA LYS A 300 31.01 14.79 -3.79
C LYS A 300 29.98 15.81 -3.32
N ASN A 301 28.68 15.53 -3.48
CA ASN A 301 27.62 16.43 -3.04
C ASN A 301 27.63 16.65 -1.52
N ARG A 302 27.91 15.61 -0.73
CA ARG A 302 28.07 15.72 0.72
C ARG A 302 29.23 16.64 1.08
N GLN A 303 30.38 16.47 0.45
CA GLN A 303 31.56 17.31 0.67
C GLN A 303 31.30 18.78 0.28
N VAL A 304 30.65 19.02 -0.86
CA VAL A 304 30.26 20.37 -1.28
C VAL A 304 29.33 21.02 -0.25
N ARG A 305 28.33 20.27 0.27
CA ARG A 305 27.41 20.80 1.30
C ARG A 305 28.13 21.11 2.61
N LEU A 306 29.07 20.27 3.02
CA LEU A 306 29.87 20.49 4.24
C LEU A 306 30.84 21.68 4.12
N ARG A 307 31.26 22.00 2.89
CA ARG A 307 32.15 23.14 2.59
C ARG A 307 31.42 24.47 2.44
N LYS A 308 30.07 24.47 2.37
CA LYS A 308 29.32 25.73 2.41
C LYS A 308 29.44 26.32 3.82
N PRO A 309 29.92 27.57 3.98
CA PRO A 309 29.82 28.26 5.26
C PRO A 309 28.35 28.20 5.71
N ALA A 310 28.11 27.92 6.99
CA ALA A 310 26.77 28.09 7.53
C ALA A 310 26.39 29.56 7.27
N GLU A 311 25.26 29.80 6.58
CA GLU A 311 24.71 31.15 6.50
C GLU A 311 24.44 31.58 7.94
N LEU A 312 25.32 32.44 8.46
CA LEU A 312 25.06 33.14 9.71
C LEU A 312 23.79 33.97 9.49
N PRO A 313 22.89 34.04 10.46
CA PRO A 313 21.75 34.94 10.38
C PRO A 313 22.24 36.33 9.99
N LEU A 314 21.60 36.96 9.01
CA LEU A 314 21.93 38.32 8.64
C LEU A 314 21.68 39.23 9.86
N GLU A 315 22.44 40.31 10.04
CA GLU A 315 22.28 41.20 11.19
C GLU A 315 20.84 41.72 11.34
N ALA A 316 20.11 41.87 10.22
CA ALA A 316 18.69 42.19 10.20
C ALA A 316 17.80 41.14 10.91
N ASP A 317 18.13 39.86 10.80
CA ASP A 317 17.43 38.76 11.48
C ASP A 317 17.72 38.74 13.00
N ILE A 318 18.89 39.27 13.41
CA ILE A 318 19.28 39.41 14.80
C ILE A 318 18.51 40.58 15.43
N HIS A 319 18.47 41.74 14.76
CA HIS A 319 17.75 42.91 15.25
C HIS A 319 16.23 42.72 15.33
N SER A 320 15.61 41.96 14.41
CA SER A 320 14.17 41.68 14.52
C SER A 320 13.82 40.86 15.77
N LYS A 321 14.74 40.00 16.21
CA LYS A 321 14.59 39.17 17.42
C LYS A 321 14.89 39.94 18.70
N GLU A 322 15.83 40.88 18.68
CA GLU A 322 16.08 41.78 19.80
C GLU A 322 14.90 42.73 20.04
N SER A 323 14.28 43.25 18.97
CA SER A 323 13.09 44.12 19.07
C SER A 323 11.90 43.38 19.69
N HIS A 324 11.71 42.09 19.38
CA HIS A 324 10.67 41.26 20.02
C HIS A 324 10.97 40.91 21.48
N ARG A 325 12.22 41.00 21.92
CA ARG A 325 12.64 40.66 23.29
C ARG A 325 12.49 41.84 24.26
N ASN A 326 12.44 43.08 23.74
CA ASN A 326 12.29 44.32 24.51
C ASN A 326 10.82 44.76 24.67
N HIS A 327 9.86 43.90 24.33
CA HIS A 327 8.41 44.13 24.50
C HIS A 327 7.73 43.08 25.40
N LEU A 328 8.50 42.38 26.22
CA LEU A 328 8.08 41.69 27.44
C LEU A 328 8.68 42.43 28.64
#